data_AF-A0A535PN78-F1
#
_entry.id   AF-A0A535PN78-F1
#
_cell.length_a   1.000
_cell.length_b   1.000
_cell.length_c   1.000
_cell.angle_alpha   90.00
_cell.angle_beta   90.00
_cell.angle_gamma   90.00
#
_symmetry.space_group_name_H-M   'P 1'
#
loop_
_entity.id
_entity.type
_entity.pdbx_description
1 polymer ?
#
loop_
_entity_poly.entity_id
_entity_poly.type
_entity_poly.pdbx_seq_one_letter_code
_entity_poly.pdbx_strand_id
1 'polypeptide(L)'
;SILLARAGEKDPVDLDAATKAGAFLALRKVVTELGPTATIAEVAASGLRGRGGAGFPTGEKWRAAASVEAPRRYVVANGYGADPAVQTDRL
;
A
#
# COMPACT_ATOMS: atom_id res chain seq x y z
N SER A 1 -11.65 8.85 -7.26
CA SER A 1 -10.77 7.88 -6.56
C SER A 1 -9.51 8.60 -6.13
N ILE A 2 -9.02 8.42 -4.89
CA ILE A 2 -7.75 9.02 -4.43
C ILE A 2 -6.57 8.49 -5.27
N LEU A 3 -6.61 7.22 -5.68
CA LEU A 3 -5.52 6.55 -6.40
C LEU A 3 -5.44 6.94 -7.88
N LEU A 4 -6.58 7.13 -8.55
CA LEU A 4 -6.63 7.45 -9.99
C LEU A 4 -6.59 8.94 -10.29
N ALA A 5 -6.40 9.80 -9.29
CA ALA A 5 -6.45 11.26 -9.43
C ALA A 5 -5.36 11.84 -10.35
N ARG A 6 -4.39 11.04 -10.78
CA ARG A 6 -3.27 11.45 -11.65
C ARG A 6 -3.10 10.53 -12.87
N ALA A 7 -4.00 9.56 -13.04
CA ALA A 7 -3.90 8.60 -14.12
C ALA A 7 -4.05 9.34 -15.47
N GLY A 8 -3.10 9.11 -16.39
CA GLY A 8 -3.13 9.68 -17.74
C GLY A 8 -2.60 11.13 -17.89
N GLU A 9 -2.20 11.80 -16.80
CA GLU A 9 -1.75 13.21 -16.89
C GLU A 9 -0.23 13.38 -17.14
N LYS A 10 0.59 12.42 -16.71
CA LYS A 10 2.06 12.51 -16.74
C LYS A 10 2.67 11.15 -17.05
N ASP A 11 3.96 11.17 -17.41
CA ASP A 11 4.76 9.96 -17.49
C ASP A 11 4.71 9.22 -16.14
N PRO A 12 4.16 7.99 -16.08
CA PRO A 12 3.99 7.25 -14.83
C PRO A 12 5.32 6.84 -14.19
N VAL A 13 6.45 6.89 -14.92
CA VAL A 13 7.77 6.55 -14.39
C VAL A 13 8.64 7.76 -14.05
N ASP A 14 8.13 8.99 -14.22
CA ASP A 14 8.84 10.21 -13.81
C ASP A 14 8.76 10.40 -12.28
N LEU A 15 9.85 10.01 -11.61
CA LEU A 15 9.98 10.11 -10.15
C LEU A 15 10.06 11.57 -9.66
N ASP A 16 10.59 12.49 -10.46
CA ASP A 16 10.68 13.91 -10.08
C ASP A 16 9.30 14.56 -10.10
N ALA A 17 8.52 14.28 -11.15
CA ALA A 17 7.13 14.71 -11.22
C ALA A 17 6.28 14.09 -10.10
N ALA A 18 6.48 12.81 -9.78
CA ALA A 18 5.80 12.13 -8.67
C ALA A 18 6.15 12.78 -7.32
N THR A 19 7.42 13.07 -7.09
CA THR A 19 7.93 13.68 -5.86
C THR A 19 7.42 15.10 -5.69
N LYS A 20 7.46 15.93 -6.76
CA LYS A 20 6.86 17.28 -6.76
C LYS A 20 5.36 17.26 -6.48
N ALA A 21 4.67 16.19 -6.89
CA ALA A 21 3.27 15.97 -6.58
C ALA A 21 3.04 15.36 -5.17
N GLY A 22 4.08 15.26 -4.33
CA GLY A 22 3.95 14.79 -2.94
C GLY A 22 4.00 13.29 -2.75
N ALA A 23 4.51 12.51 -3.72
CA ALA A 23 4.86 11.11 -3.48
C ALA A 23 5.83 10.98 -2.30
N PHE A 24 5.82 9.81 -1.64
CA PHE A 24 6.69 9.46 -0.52
C PHE A 24 6.56 10.28 0.78
N LEU A 25 5.73 11.32 0.84
CA LEU A 25 5.55 12.12 2.06
C LEU A 25 5.09 11.26 3.26
N ALA A 26 4.08 10.41 3.05
CA ALA A 26 3.62 9.48 4.06
C ALA A 26 4.69 8.43 4.42
N LEU A 27 5.42 7.91 3.41
CA LEU A 27 6.51 6.95 3.63
C LEU A 27 7.60 7.55 4.52
N ARG A 28 8.01 8.79 4.25
CA ARG A 28 9.01 9.50 5.05
C ARG A 28 8.54 9.59 6.51
N LYS A 29 7.33 10.10 6.74
CA LYS A 29 6.73 10.21 8.08
C LYS A 29 6.73 8.88 8.83
N VAL A 30 6.29 7.79 8.19
CA VAL A 30 6.19 6.50 8.90
C VAL A 30 7.56 5.89 9.22
N VAL A 31 8.57 6.11 8.35
CA VAL A 31 9.92 5.61 8.56
C VAL A 31 10.67 6.43 9.61
N THR A 32 10.53 7.76 9.61
CA THR A 32 11.34 8.64 10.46
C THR A 32 10.70 8.95 11.82
N GLU A 33 9.37 8.90 11.93
CA GLU A 33 8.66 9.40 13.12
C GLU A 33 7.70 8.37 13.72
N LEU A 34 6.90 7.68 12.92
CA LEU A 34 5.80 6.85 13.44
C LEU A 34 6.25 5.46 13.89
N GLY A 35 7.11 4.82 13.09
CA GLY A 35 7.57 3.45 13.33
C GLY A 35 6.52 2.37 13.02
N PRO A 36 6.93 1.09 13.04
CA PRO A 36 6.12 -0.02 12.53
C PRO A 36 4.86 -0.28 13.37
N THR A 37 4.96 -0.26 14.70
CA THR A 37 3.83 -0.56 15.60
C THR A 37 2.69 0.43 15.41
N ALA A 38 2.99 1.73 15.43
CA ALA A 38 1.97 2.76 15.25
C ALA A 38 1.46 2.83 13.82
N THR A 39 2.29 2.49 12.82
CA THR A 39 1.84 2.36 11.41
C THR A 39 0.81 1.24 11.26
N ILE A 40 1.02 0.07 11.88
CA ILE A 40 0.05 -1.03 11.88
C ILE A 40 -1.24 -0.62 12.59
N ALA A 41 -1.14 0.14 13.69
CA ALA A 41 -2.31 0.66 14.40
C ALA A 41 -3.13 1.63 13.53
N GLU A 42 -2.47 2.54 12.80
CA GLU A 42 -3.12 3.48 11.88
C GLU A 42 -3.87 2.75 10.75
N VAL A 43 -3.23 1.74 10.14
CA VAL A 43 -3.86 0.92 9.07
C VAL A 43 -5.02 0.08 9.60
N ALA A 44 -4.94 -0.40 10.84
CA ALA A 44 -6.05 -1.08 11.48
C ALA A 44 -7.22 -0.12 11.76
N ALA A 45 -6.93 1.08 12.27
CA ALA A 45 -7.93 2.11 12.57
C ALA A 45 -8.62 2.63 11.29
N SER A 46 -7.93 2.66 10.16
CA SER A 46 -8.51 3.09 8.88
C SER A 46 -9.57 2.13 8.33
N GLY A 47 -9.70 0.92 8.89
CA GLY A 47 -10.60 -0.10 8.38
C GLY A 47 -10.23 -0.64 6.99
N LEU A 48 -8.96 -0.52 6.56
CA LEU A 48 -8.55 -1.00 5.25
C LEU A 48 -8.74 -2.52 5.14
N ARG A 49 -9.44 -2.94 4.09
CA ARG A 49 -9.68 -4.35 3.75
C ARG A 49 -8.95 -4.70 2.45
N GLY A 50 -8.51 -5.96 2.36
CA GLY A 50 -7.83 -6.48 1.17
C GLY A 50 -8.67 -6.33 -0.10
N ARG A 51 -8.06 -5.78 -1.16
CA ARG A 51 -8.75 -5.46 -2.43
C ARG A 51 -8.67 -6.57 -3.49
N GLY A 52 -7.92 -7.63 -3.24
CA GLY A 52 -7.86 -8.82 -4.11
C GLY A 52 -9.03 -9.80 -3.97
N GLY A 53 -10.23 -9.33 -3.57
CA GLY A 53 -11.45 -10.14 -3.47
C GLY A 53 -11.78 -10.67 -2.06
N ALA A 54 -10.81 -11.22 -1.32
CA ALA A 54 -11.08 -11.86 -0.03
C ALA A 54 -11.53 -10.90 1.10
N GLY A 55 -11.24 -9.60 0.98
CA GLY A 55 -11.71 -8.59 1.94
C GLY A 55 -11.17 -8.74 3.37
N PHE A 56 -10.09 -9.49 3.60
CA PHE A 56 -9.50 -9.66 4.93
C PHE A 56 -8.97 -8.33 5.50
N PRO A 57 -9.13 -8.02 6.81
CA PRO A 57 -8.63 -6.78 7.41
C PRO A 57 -7.11 -6.64 7.26
N THR A 58 -6.65 -5.57 6.61
CA THR A 58 -5.22 -5.39 6.30
C THR A 58 -4.38 -5.17 7.55
N GLY A 59 -4.87 -4.39 8.52
CA GLY A 59 -4.15 -4.16 9.78
C GLY A 59 -3.96 -5.43 10.60
N GLU A 60 -4.94 -6.34 10.61
CA GLU A 60 -4.81 -7.64 11.29
C GLU A 60 -3.78 -8.54 10.60
N LYS A 61 -3.81 -8.60 9.27
CA LYS A 61 -2.80 -9.34 8.48
C LYS A 61 -1.39 -8.84 8.77
N TRP A 62 -1.19 -7.52 8.85
CA TRP A 62 0.13 -6.94 9.13
C TRP A 62 0.57 -7.19 10.57
N ARG A 63 -0.36 -7.12 11.54
CA ARG A 63 -0.07 -7.45 12.94
C ARG A 63 0.40 -8.90 13.09
N ALA A 64 -0.29 -9.84 12.45
CA ALA A 64 0.10 -11.25 12.47
C ALA A 64 1.49 -11.49 11.83
N ALA A 65 1.79 -10.80 10.73
CA ALA A 65 3.12 -10.89 10.10
C ALA A 65 4.23 -10.28 10.97
N ALA A 66 3.94 -9.18 11.67
CA ALA A 66 4.90 -8.50 12.53
C ALA A 66 5.16 -9.25 13.85
N SER A 67 4.18 -10.00 14.37
CA SER A 67 4.33 -10.77 15.61
C SER A 67 5.19 -12.03 15.47
N VAL A 68 5.46 -12.47 14.25
CA VAL A 68 6.32 -13.63 14.00
C VAL A 68 7.78 -13.18 14.04
N GLU A 69 8.55 -13.79 14.93
CA GLU A 69 10.01 -13.66 14.92
C GLU A 69 10.57 -14.42 13.71
N ALA A 70 11.28 -13.69 12.85
CA ALA A 70 11.88 -14.25 11.65
C ALA A 70 13.18 -13.51 11.33
N PRO A 71 14.25 -14.22 10.93
CA PRO A 71 15.51 -13.61 10.52
C PRO A 71 15.37 -12.84 9.20
N ARG A 72 14.35 -13.16 8.40
CA ARG A 72 14.06 -12.51 7.13
C ARG A 72 12.55 -12.44 6.89
N ARG A 73 12.10 -11.34 6.29
CA ARG A 73 10.70 -11.10 5.94
C ARG A 73 10.59 -10.68 4.48
N TYR A 74 9.45 -10.93 3.88
CA TYR A 74 9.17 -10.62 2.48
C TYR A 74 7.84 -9.88 2.39
N VAL A 75 7.77 -8.93 1.44
CA VAL A 75 6.53 -8.26 1.03
C VAL A 75 6.29 -8.64 -0.43
N VAL A 76 5.08 -9.12 -0.74
CA VAL A 76 4.70 -9.52 -2.09
C VAL A 76 3.56 -8.63 -2.56
N ALA A 77 3.80 -7.88 -3.64
CA ALA A 77 2.75 -7.18 -4.36
C ALA A 77 2.11 -8.16 -5.36
N ASN A 78 0.83 -8.48 -5.16
CA ASN A 78 0.11 -9.34 -6.09
C ASN A 78 -0.46 -8.50 -7.24
N GLY A 79 0.18 -8.54 -8.40
CA GLY A 79 -0.31 -7.94 -9.64
C GLY A 79 -1.11 -8.90 -10.54
N TYR A 80 -1.41 -10.11 -10.07
CA TYR A 80 -2.18 -11.10 -10.84
C TYR A 80 -3.68 -10.75 -10.80
N GLY A 81 -4.14 -10.02 -11.82
CA GLY A 81 -5.56 -9.76 -12.07
C GLY A 81 -6.23 -11.00 -12.66
N ALA A 82 -6.66 -11.93 -11.79
CA ALA A 82 -7.27 -13.20 -12.20
C ALA A 82 -8.62 -13.02 -12.92
N ASP A 83 -9.35 -11.95 -12.59
CA ASP A 83 -10.62 -11.60 -13.23
C ASP A 83 -10.35 -10.68 -14.44
N PRO A 84 -10.59 -11.13 -15.68
CA PRO A 84 -10.34 -10.34 -16.88
C PRO A 84 -11.21 -9.07 -16.97
N ALA A 85 -12.32 -9.00 -16.22
CA ALA A 85 -13.17 -7.82 -16.15
C ALA A 85 -12.63 -6.77 -15.16
N VAL A 86 -11.72 -7.13 -14.26
CA VAL A 86 -11.14 -6.22 -13.27
C VAL A 86 -9.83 -5.64 -13.79
N GLN A 87 -9.87 -4.37 -14.18
CA GLN A 87 -8.74 -3.65 -14.76
C GLN A 87 -8.11 -2.64 -13.80
N THR A 88 -8.57 -2.59 -12.54
CA THR A 88 -8.22 -1.53 -11.58
C THR A 88 -6.72 -1.45 -11.29
N ASP A 89 -6.02 -2.58 -11.28
CA ASP A 89 -4.58 -2.64 -11.01
C ASP A 89 -3.72 -2.55 -12.29
N ARG A 90 -4.34 -2.55 -13.49
CA ARG A 90 -3.65 -2.44 -14.78
C ARG A 90 -3.38 -0.98 -15.18
N LEU A 91 -4.24 -0.08 -14.74
CA LEU A 91 -4.20 1.36 -15.03
C LEU A 91 -3.06 2.04 -14.28
#